data_AF-A0A2V2SYG0-F1
#
_entry.id   AF-A0A2V2SYG0-F1
#
_cell.length_a   1.000
_cell.length_b   1.000
_cell.length_c   1.000
_cell.angle_alpha   90.00
_cell.angle_beta   90.00
_cell.angle_gamma   90.00
#
_symmetry.space_group_name_H-M   'P 1'
#
loop_
_entity.id
_entity.type
_entity.pdbx_description
1 polymer ?
#
loop_
_entity_poly.entity_id
_entity_poly.type
_entity_poly.pdbx_seq_one_letter_code
_entity_poly.pdbx_strand_id
1 'polypeptide(L)'
;DSVLGRGWVLPWDQSLRQAGEFVYLSDNQGRSVPFVALEPGERVFAANEQVYLVRSQGGHYLLQSLDNQFFYFGELPADGSPAPLQRLENALGHYLHFNRGADGRLLDITASGGLRLHLHYDHPLQRLTEVVRV
;
A
#
# COMPACT_ATOMS: atom_id res chain seq x y z
N ASP A 1 2.53 3.65 -15.95
CA ASP A 1 3.55 4.64 -15.55
C ASP A 1 3.19 5.24 -14.20
N SER A 2 4.14 5.27 -13.26
CA SER A 2 3.96 5.96 -11.97
C SER A 2 3.72 7.46 -12.18
N VAL A 3 3.14 8.15 -11.20
CA VAL A 3 2.74 9.56 -11.33
C VAL A 3 3.91 10.52 -11.59
N LEU A 4 5.16 10.10 -11.34
CA LEU A 4 6.38 10.86 -11.65
C LEU A 4 6.99 10.53 -13.03
N GLY A 5 6.42 9.60 -13.79
CA GLY A 5 6.98 9.18 -15.08
C GLY A 5 7.50 7.75 -15.10
N ARG A 6 8.04 7.36 -16.25
CA ARG A 6 8.63 6.03 -16.45
C ARG A 6 9.90 5.88 -15.62
N GLY A 7 10.07 4.72 -14.99
CA GLY A 7 11.25 4.38 -14.17
C GLY A 7 11.13 4.78 -12.70
N TRP A 8 10.09 5.53 -12.33
CA TRP A 8 9.77 5.79 -10.92
C TRP A 8 8.82 4.72 -10.40
N VAL A 9 9.09 4.26 -9.17
CA VAL A 9 8.14 3.50 -8.37
C VAL A 9 8.10 4.16 -7.00
N LEU A 10 6.88 4.49 -6.55
CA LEU A 10 6.70 5.21 -5.30
C LEU A 10 6.29 4.24 -4.20
N PRO A 11 6.61 4.52 -2.92
CA PRO A 11 6.25 3.62 -1.82
C PRO A 11 4.74 3.29 -1.76
N TRP A 12 3.88 4.24 -2.15
CA TRP A 12 2.42 4.10 -2.18
C TRP A 12 1.85 3.44 -3.44
N ASP A 13 2.70 3.09 -4.42
CA ASP A 13 2.29 2.36 -5.62
C ASP A 13 2.14 0.85 -5.35
N GLN A 14 2.46 0.39 -4.13
CA GLN A 14 2.27 -0.99 -3.71
C GLN A 14 0.79 -1.36 -3.55
N SER A 15 0.46 -2.62 -3.82
CA SER A 15 -0.89 -3.16 -3.65
C SER A 15 -0.90 -4.64 -3.34
N LEU A 16 -1.95 -5.11 -2.67
CA LEU A 16 -2.27 -6.52 -2.54
C LEU A 16 -3.51 -6.85 -3.38
N ARG A 17 -3.55 -8.05 -3.97
CA ARG A 17 -4.78 -8.57 -4.60
C ARG A 17 -4.93 -10.05 -4.33
N GLN A 18 -6.16 -10.50 -4.16
CA GLN A 18 -6.46 -11.93 -4.04
C GLN A 18 -6.79 -12.51 -5.42
N ALA A 19 -6.27 -13.69 -5.71
CA ALA A 19 -6.62 -14.47 -6.89
C ALA A 19 -6.62 -15.97 -6.53
N GLY A 20 -7.82 -16.51 -6.32
CA GLY A 20 -8.01 -17.86 -5.80
C GLY A 20 -7.38 -18.04 -4.43
N GLU A 21 -6.59 -19.10 -4.28
CA GLU A 21 -5.89 -19.50 -3.04
C GLU A 21 -4.62 -18.68 -2.76
N PHE A 22 -4.37 -17.62 -3.52
CA PHE A 22 -3.17 -16.81 -3.40
C PHE A 22 -3.48 -15.33 -3.21
N VAL A 23 -2.61 -14.67 -2.47
CA VAL A 23 -2.52 -13.21 -2.37
C VAL A 23 -1.25 -12.77 -3.07
N TYR A 24 -1.35 -11.81 -3.97
CA TYR A 24 -0.22 -11.27 -4.71
C TYR A 24 0.08 -9.85 -4.26
N LEU A 25 1.33 -9.62 -3.86
CA LEU A 25 1.89 -8.30 -3.63
C LEU A 25 2.48 -7.77 -4.93
N SER A 26 2.03 -6.60 -5.35
CA SER A 26 2.78 -5.72 -6.23
C SER A 26 3.69 -4.85 -5.37
N ASP A 27 4.99 -5.15 -5.36
CA ASP A 27 5.96 -4.47 -4.49
C ASP A 27 6.46 -3.14 -5.07
N ASN A 28 7.33 -2.45 -4.33
CA ASN A 28 7.92 -1.17 -4.73
C ASN A 28 8.98 -1.28 -5.85
N GLN A 29 9.19 -2.48 -6.41
CA GLN A 29 10.02 -2.73 -7.58
C GLN A 29 9.18 -3.18 -8.79
N GLY A 30 7.85 -3.23 -8.64
CA GLY A 30 6.93 -3.73 -9.65
C GLY A 30 6.94 -5.25 -9.81
N ARG A 31 7.54 -6.00 -8.86
CA ARG A 31 7.47 -7.46 -8.83
C ARG A 31 6.09 -7.90 -8.35
N SER A 32 5.64 -9.07 -8.83
CA SER A 32 4.45 -9.75 -8.33
C SER A 32 4.90 -10.91 -7.44
N VAL A 33 4.82 -10.72 -6.13
CA VAL A 33 5.26 -11.69 -5.12
C VAL A 33 4.04 -12.48 -4.61
N PRO A 34 4.00 -13.81 -4.78
CA PRO A 34 2.90 -14.62 -4.31
C PRO A 34 3.02 -14.98 -2.82
N PHE A 35 1.88 -15.02 -2.15
CA PHE A 35 1.68 -15.55 -0.82
C PHE A 35 0.49 -16.51 -0.85
N VAL A 36 0.48 -17.49 0.05
CA VAL A 36 -0.75 -18.27 0.30
C VAL A 36 -1.82 -17.35 0.87
N ALA A 37 -3.08 -17.58 0.51
CA ALA A 37 -4.20 -16.94 1.17
C ALA A 37 -4.22 -17.32 2.65
N LEU A 38 -4.68 -16.38 3.49
CA LEU A 38 -4.70 -16.50 4.94
C LEU A 38 -6.13 -16.50 5.43
N GLU A 39 -6.43 -17.32 6.43
CA GLU A 39 -7.66 -17.19 7.20
C GLU A 39 -7.57 -15.99 8.17
N PRO A 40 -8.71 -15.44 8.63
CA PRO A 40 -8.70 -14.34 9.59
C PRO A 40 -7.92 -14.70 10.87
N GLY A 41 -6.95 -13.84 11.24
CA GLY A 41 -6.06 -14.05 12.38
C GLY A 41 -4.75 -14.77 12.06
N GLU A 42 -4.57 -15.25 10.83
CA GLU A 42 -3.34 -15.93 10.43
C GLU A 42 -2.24 -14.97 9.96
N ARG A 43 -1.02 -15.50 9.98
CA ARG A 43 0.16 -14.86 9.38
C ARG A 43 1.11 -15.90 8.81
N VAL A 44 1.82 -15.52 7.75
CA VAL A 44 2.87 -16.34 7.14
C VAL A 44 4.14 -15.51 6.95
N PHE A 45 5.29 -16.12 7.23
CA PHE A 45 6.58 -15.50 6.97
C PHE A 45 7.10 -15.90 5.59
N ALA A 46 7.39 -14.92 4.74
CA ALA A 46 8.05 -15.13 3.47
C ALA A 46 9.55 -14.88 3.63
N ALA A 47 10.33 -15.96 3.83
CA ALA A 47 11.76 -15.86 4.10
C ALA A 47 12.55 -15.15 2.98
N ASN A 48 12.20 -15.37 1.71
CA ASN A 48 12.90 -14.71 0.60
C ASN A 48 12.65 -13.20 0.56
N GLU A 49 11.53 -12.75 1.12
CA GLU A 49 11.09 -11.35 1.10
C GLU A 49 11.28 -10.66 2.45
N GLN A 50 11.73 -11.41 3.47
CA GLN A 50 11.97 -10.96 4.84
C GLN A 50 10.78 -10.17 5.42
N VAL A 51 9.57 -10.67 5.18
CA VAL A 51 8.32 -10.01 5.56
C VAL A 51 7.27 -11.03 6.02
N TYR A 52 6.43 -10.62 6.95
CA TYR A 52 5.20 -11.34 7.28
C TYR A 52 4.04 -10.77 6.47
N LEU A 53 3.25 -11.63 5.82
CA LEU A 53 1.89 -11.29 5.45
C LEU A 53 0.98 -11.66 6.63
N VAL A 54 0.12 -10.72 7.01
CA VAL A 54 -0.81 -10.88 8.14
C VAL A 54 -2.22 -10.55 7.68
N ARG A 55 -3.18 -11.41 8.01
CA ARG A 55 -4.61 -11.10 7.93
C ARG A 55 -5.15 -10.96 9.35
N SER A 56 -5.56 -9.76 9.72
CA SER A 56 -6.18 -9.51 11.02
C SER A 56 -7.48 -10.33 11.19
N GLN A 57 -7.96 -10.47 12.43
CA GLN A 57 -9.26 -11.10 12.68
C GLN A 57 -10.42 -10.38 11.96
N GLY A 58 -10.31 -9.07 11.78
CA GLY A 58 -11.30 -8.27 11.03
C GLY A 58 -11.18 -8.41 9.51
N GLY A 59 -10.28 -9.25 8.99
CA GLY A 59 -10.11 -9.47 7.55
C GLY A 59 -9.17 -8.49 6.84
N HIS A 60 -8.64 -7.49 7.55
CA HIS A 60 -7.68 -6.55 6.98
C HIS A 60 -6.30 -7.18 6.80
N TYR A 61 -5.62 -6.81 5.71
CA TYR A 61 -4.29 -7.27 5.36
C TYR A 61 -3.23 -6.21 5.61
N LEU A 62 -2.08 -6.66 6.09
CA LEU A 62 -0.87 -5.87 6.21
C LEU A 62 0.38 -6.71 5.99
N LEU A 63 1.47 -6.06 5.59
CA LEU A 63 2.81 -6.61 5.63
C LEU A 63 3.56 -6.05 6.85
N GLN A 64 4.33 -6.89 7.53
CA GLN A 64 5.23 -6.48 8.60
C GLN A 64 6.66 -6.87 8.24
N SER A 65 7.55 -5.89 8.08
CA SER A 65 8.98 -6.13 7.89
C SER A 65 9.65 -6.52 9.21
N LEU A 66 10.85 -7.11 9.12
CA LEU A 66 11.64 -7.45 10.32
C LEU A 66 12.05 -6.23 11.15
N ASP A 67 12.17 -5.06 10.53
CA ASP A 67 12.46 -3.79 11.19
C ASP A 67 11.20 -3.13 11.79
N ASN A 68 10.09 -3.86 11.86
CA ASN A 68 8.79 -3.38 12.35
C ASN A 68 8.28 -2.15 11.60
N GLN A 69 8.40 -2.18 10.27
CA GLN A 69 7.56 -1.35 9.40
C GLN A 69 6.30 -2.12 9.02
N PHE A 70 5.17 -1.44 9.07
CA PHE A 70 3.84 -1.98 8.81
C PHE A 70 3.25 -1.31 7.57
N PHE A 71 2.95 -2.11 6.56
CA PHE A 71 2.32 -1.69 5.31
C PHE A 71 0.87 -2.18 5.34
N TYR A 72 -0.07 -1.29 5.58
CA TYR A 72 -1.48 -1.64 5.77
C TYR A 72 -2.28 -1.37 4.48
N PHE A 73 -2.96 -2.41 4.00
CA PHE A 73 -3.72 -2.40 2.73
C PHE A 73 -5.24 -2.39 2.94
N GLY A 74 -5.72 -2.67 4.16
CA GLY A 74 -7.13 -2.83 4.45
C GLY A 74 -7.67 -4.19 3.98
N GLU A 75 -8.96 -4.27 3.71
CA GLU A 75 -9.60 -5.47 3.16
C GLU A 75 -9.27 -5.64 1.67
N LEU A 76 -9.14 -6.90 1.22
CA LEU A 76 -8.98 -7.17 -0.21
C LEU A 76 -10.36 -7.26 -0.89
N PRO A 77 -10.55 -6.56 -2.02
CA PRO A 77 -11.78 -6.67 -2.80
C PRO A 77 -12.07 -8.10 -3.26
N ALA A 78 -13.34 -8.52 -3.14
CA ALA A 78 -13.79 -9.85 -3.54
C ALA A 78 -13.72 -10.09 -5.06
N ASP A 79 -13.70 -9.02 -5.86
CA ASP A 79 -13.54 -9.09 -7.31
C ASP A 79 -12.07 -9.29 -7.75
N GLY A 80 -11.14 -9.38 -6.79
CA GLY A 80 -9.72 -9.55 -7.05
C GLY A 80 -9.02 -8.29 -7.57
N SER A 81 -9.70 -7.13 -7.53
CA SER A 81 -9.07 -5.85 -7.83
C SER A 81 -7.98 -5.51 -6.80
N PRO A 82 -6.92 -4.77 -7.19
CA PRO A 82 -5.85 -4.42 -6.26
C PRO A 82 -6.31 -3.48 -5.13
N ALA A 83 -6.07 -3.90 -3.89
CA ALA A 83 -6.13 -3.05 -2.72
C ALA A 83 -4.82 -2.26 -2.59
N PRO A 84 -4.82 -0.92 -2.76
CA PRO A 84 -3.60 -0.13 -2.66
C PRO A 84 -3.12 -0.01 -1.22
N LEU A 85 -1.83 0.29 -1.03
CA LEU A 85 -1.28 0.66 0.26
C LEU A 85 -2.03 1.89 0.81
N GLN A 86 -2.62 1.74 2.00
CA GLN A 86 -3.38 2.80 2.67
C GLN A 86 -2.55 3.50 3.74
N ARG A 87 -1.63 2.79 4.40
CA ARG A 87 -0.81 3.35 5.48
C ARG A 87 0.54 2.66 5.60
N LEU A 88 1.58 3.46 5.82
CA LEU A 88 2.91 3.00 6.21
C LEU A 88 3.18 3.50 7.62
N GLU A 89 3.47 2.60 8.55
CA GLU A 89 3.66 2.90 9.96
C GLU A 89 4.91 2.21 10.50
N ASN A 90 5.58 2.83 11.48
CA ASN A 90 6.71 2.21 12.18
C ASN A 90 6.31 1.74 13.59
N ALA A 91 7.22 1.05 14.27
CA ALA A 91 6.99 0.54 15.63
C ALA A 91 6.71 1.62 16.69
N LEU A 92 7.00 2.89 16.41
CA LEU A 92 6.74 4.01 17.31
C LEU A 92 5.38 4.68 17.05
N GLY A 93 4.59 4.15 16.11
CA GLY A 93 3.29 4.70 15.73
C GLY A 93 3.37 5.93 14.84
N HIS A 94 4.56 6.30 14.35
CA HIS A 94 4.67 7.33 13.31
C HIS A 94 4.22 6.74 11.98
N TYR A 95 3.42 7.50 11.25
CA TYR A 95 2.79 6.99 10.05
C TYR A 95 2.73 8.00 8.91
N LEU A 96 2.55 7.46 7.71
CA LEU A 96 2.02 8.12 6.53
C LEU A 96 0.72 7.41 6.14
N HIS A 97 -0.36 8.17 5.98
CA HIS A 97 -1.65 7.68 5.52
C HIS A 97 -1.94 8.26 4.14
N PHE A 98 -2.33 7.39 3.21
CA PHE A 98 -2.50 7.69 1.79
C PHE A 98 -3.99 7.78 1.47
N ASN A 99 -4.52 9.01 1.41
CA ASN A 99 -5.93 9.24 1.13
C ASN A 99 -6.16 9.27 -0.38
N ARG A 100 -6.94 8.32 -0.88
CA ARG A 100 -7.27 8.21 -2.30
C ARG A 100 -8.70 8.68 -2.57
N GLY A 101 -8.90 9.30 -3.73
CA GLY A 101 -10.23 9.66 -4.24
C GLY A 101 -11.01 8.42 -4.72
N ALA A 102 -12.25 8.64 -5.13
CA ALA A 102 -13.12 7.57 -5.64
C ALA A 102 -12.61 6.89 -6.92
N ASP A 103 -11.75 7.59 -7.68
CA ASP A 103 -11.07 7.08 -8.86
C ASP A 103 -9.78 6.30 -8.52
N GLY A 104 -9.47 6.12 -7.24
CA GLY A 104 -8.27 5.44 -6.74
C GLY A 104 -7.01 6.32 -6.76
N ARG A 105 -7.10 7.58 -7.18
CA ARG A 105 -5.95 8.49 -7.23
C ARG A 105 -5.56 8.96 -5.83
N LEU A 106 -4.27 8.98 -5.52
CA LEU A 106 -3.76 9.60 -4.29
C LEU A 106 -3.99 11.12 -4.32
N LEU A 107 -4.69 11.65 -3.32
CA LEU A 107 -4.99 13.09 -3.21
C LEU A 107 -4.22 13.73 -2.06
N ASP A 108 -4.12 13.04 -0.92
CA ASP A 108 -3.45 13.56 0.25
C ASP A 108 -2.58 12.52 0.95
N ILE A 109 -1.46 12.98 1.49
CA ILE A 109 -0.63 12.22 2.44
C ILE A 109 -0.75 12.91 3.81
N THR A 110 -1.24 12.18 4.80
CA THR A 110 -1.32 12.66 6.18
C THR A 110 -0.28 11.95 7.03
N ALA A 111 0.55 12.69 7.76
CA ALA A 111 1.54 12.12 8.67
C ALA A 111 1.10 12.23 10.13
N SER A 112 1.71 11.42 10.98
CA SER A 112 1.63 11.59 12.44
C SER A 112 2.05 13.02 12.84
N GLY A 113 1.29 13.66 13.73
CA GLY A 113 1.53 15.04 14.15
C GLY A 113 0.75 16.10 13.34
N GLY A 114 -0.18 15.69 12.48
CA GLY A 114 -1.14 16.58 11.82
C GLY A 114 -0.65 17.22 10.53
N LEU A 115 0.56 16.87 10.06
CA LEU A 115 1.02 17.30 8.73
C LEU A 115 0.14 16.68 7.64
N ARG A 116 -0.37 17.51 6.74
CA ARG A 116 -1.07 17.08 5.52
C ARG A 116 -0.39 17.67 4.29
N LEU A 117 -0.13 16.81 3.31
CA LEU A 117 0.37 17.18 2.00
C LEU A 117 -0.71 16.86 0.97
N HIS A 118 -1.09 17.85 0.17
CA HIS A 118 -2.01 17.70 -0.95
C HIS A 118 -1.23 17.59 -2.26
N LEU A 119 -1.64 16.65 -3.11
CA LEU A 119 -0.95 16.32 -4.36
C LEU A 119 -1.75 16.88 -5.55
N HIS A 120 -1.15 17.81 -6.29
CA HIS A 120 -1.72 18.37 -7.52
C HIS A 120 -1.18 17.65 -8.75
N TYR A 121 -2.05 17.48 -9.73
CA TYR A 121 -1.69 16.78 -10.93
C TYR A 121 -2.16 17.50 -12.18
N ASP A 122 -1.37 17.38 -13.25
CA ASP A 122 -1.67 17.97 -14.55
C ASP A 122 -2.46 17.05 -15.48
N HIS A 123 -3.22 17.65 -16.39
CA HIS A 123 -4.01 17.00 -17.42
C HIS A 123 -3.33 17.21 -18.78
N PRO A 124 -3.13 16.19 -19.65
CA PRO A 124 -3.81 14.90 -19.71
C PRO A 124 -3.03 13.71 -19.15
N LEU A 125 -1.74 13.87 -18.88
CA LEU A 125 -0.84 12.76 -18.51
C LEU A 125 -0.97 12.33 -17.04
N GLN A 126 -1.80 13.02 -16.26
CA GLN A 126 -2.06 12.70 -14.85
C GLN A 126 -0.78 12.68 -14.00
N ARG A 127 0.20 13.52 -14.36
CA ARG A 127 1.50 13.61 -13.68
C ARG A 127 1.39 14.47 -12.43
N LEU A 128 2.08 14.09 -11.37
CA LEU A 128 2.22 14.91 -10.16
C LEU A 128 3.07 16.13 -10.52
N THR A 129 2.51 17.32 -10.36
CA THR A 129 3.18 18.59 -10.71
C THR A 129 3.53 19.42 -9.49
N GLU A 130 2.77 19.28 -8.41
CA GLU A 130 2.98 20.07 -7.21
C GLU A 130 2.55 19.29 -5.96
N VAL A 131 3.26 19.54 -4.85
CA VAL A 131 2.92 19.02 -3.52
C VAL A 131 2.82 20.22 -2.58
N VAL A 132 1.62 20.45 -2.04
CA VAL A 132 1.32 21.61 -1.19
C VAL A 132 1.10 21.15 0.24
N ARG A 133 1.73 21.81 1.21
CA ARG A 133 1.40 21.61 2.63
C ARG A 133 0.13 22.38 2.96
N VAL A 134 -0.83 21.71 3.59
CA VAL A 134 -2.12 22.26 4.03
C VAL A 134 -2.16 22.39 5.56
#